data_AF-A0A822GBQ5-F1
#
_entry.id   AF-A0A822GBQ5-F1
#
_cell.length_a   1.000
_cell.length_b   1.000
_cell.length_c   1.000
_cell.angle_alpha   90.00
_cell.angle_beta   90.00
_cell.angle_gamma   90.00
#
_symmetry.space_group_name_H-M   'P 1'
#
loop_
_entity.id
_entity.type
_entity.pdbx_description
1 polymer ?
#
loop_
_entity_poly.entity_id
_entity_poly.type
_entity_poly.pdbx_seq_one_letter_code
_entity_poly.pdbx_strand_id
1 'polypeptide(L)' 'AIDASQESFQFYVSGVYADEKCSSENLDHGVLAVGYGVTNDPVKGQQEYYIVKN' A
#
# COMPACT_ATOMS: atom_id res chain seq x y z
N ALA A 1 0.89 -8.25 -8.22
CA ALA A 1 1.84 -7.20 -8.63
C ALA A 1 1.22 -5.85 -8.31
N ILE A 2 2.04 -4.82 -8.13
CA ILE A 2 1.63 -3.44 -7.81
C ILE A 2 2.37 -2.45 -8.71
N ASP A 3 1.90 -1.19 -8.75
CA ASP A 3 2.66 -0.03 -9.21
C ASP A 3 3.53 0.48 -8.05
N ALA A 4 4.85 0.28 -8.14
CA ALA A 4 5.83 0.74 -7.17
C ALA A 4 6.68 1.91 -7.68
N SER A 5 6.27 2.55 -8.79
CA SER A 5 7.04 3.59 -9.47
C SER A 5 7.12 4.92 -8.71
N GLN A 6 6.13 5.20 -7.85
CA GLN A 6 6.03 6.47 -7.13
C GLN A 6 7.14 6.61 -6.07
N GLU A 7 7.76 7.80 -5.98
CA GLU A 7 8.76 8.11 -4.94
C GLU A 7 8.18 7.95 -3.52
N SER A 8 6.88 8.19 -3.35
CA SER A 8 6.15 7.98 -2.09
C SER A 8 6.22 6.52 -1.60
N PHE A 9 6.29 5.54 -2.52
CA PHE A 9 6.47 4.13 -2.19
C PHE A 9 7.94 3.79 -1.95
N GLN A 10 8.86 4.35 -2.76
CA GLN A 10 10.30 4.11 -2.62
C GLN A 10 10.85 4.53 -1.26
N PHE A 11 10.33 5.64 -0.71
CA PHE A 11 10.71 6.17 0.60
C PHE A 11 9.66 5.90 1.68
N TYR A 12 8.71 4.99 1.43
CA TYR A 12 7.72 4.60 2.44
C TYR A 12 8.39 3.98 3.67
N VAL A 13 7.92 4.36 4.86
CA VAL A 13 8.47 3.88 6.15
C VAL A 13 7.42 3.14 6.97
N SER A 14 6.23 3.71 7.13
CA SER A 14 5.20 3.19 8.02
C SER A 14 3.80 3.73 7.72
N GLY A 15 2.76 2.99 8.14
CA GLY A 15 1.36 3.35 8.00
C GLY A 15 0.59 2.43 7.06
N VAL A 16 -0.55 2.89 6.55
CA VAL A 16 -1.23 2.28 5.39
C VAL A 16 -0.88 3.14 4.19
N TYR A 17 -0.22 2.54 3.20
CA TYR A 17 0.17 3.23 1.98
C TYR A 17 -1.05 3.39 1.05
N ALA A 18 -1.27 4.62 0.58
CA ALA A 18 -2.27 4.96 -0.42
C ALA A 18 -1.78 6.19 -1.20
N ASP A 19 -1.77 6.12 -2.53
CA ASP A 19 -1.35 7.20 -3.42
C ASP A 19 -2.35 7.32 -4.57
N GLU A 20 -2.86 8.52 -4.80
CA GLU A 20 -3.84 8.82 -5.86
C GLU A 20 -3.29 8.61 -7.27
N LYS A 21 -1.95 8.64 -7.42
CA LYS A 21 -1.26 8.41 -8.69
C LYS A 21 -0.97 6.93 -8.97
N CYS A 22 -1.25 6.04 -8.01
CA CYS A 22 -1.05 4.60 -8.17
C CYS A 22 -1.96 4.05 -9.27
N SER A 23 -1.38 3.38 -10.27
CA SER A 23 -2.14 2.78 -11.37
C SER A 23 -2.59 1.36 -11.05
N SER A 24 -3.85 1.04 -11.34
CA SER A 24 -4.35 -0.34 -11.29
C SER A 24 -3.99 -1.19 -12.52
N GLU A 25 -3.37 -0.58 -13.54
CA GLU A 25 -3.05 -1.24 -14.82
C GLU A 25 -1.54 -1.28 -15.09
N ASN A 26 -0.80 -0.23 -14.73
CA ASN A 26 0.65 -0.16 -14.92
C ASN A 26 1.39 -0.83 -13.75
N LEU A 27 1.31 -2.15 -13.70
CA LEU A 27 1.96 -2.95 -12.65
C LEU A 27 3.42 -3.25 -13.05
N ASP A 28 4.37 -2.85 -12.21
CA ASP A 28 5.80 -2.94 -12.50
C ASP A 28 6.59 -3.76 -11.46
N HIS A 29 5.97 -4.12 -10.33
CA HIS A 29 6.68 -4.79 -9.24
C HIS A 29 5.92 -6.00 -8.66
N GLY A 30 6.67 -7.09 -8.47
CA GLY A 30 6.18 -8.33 -7.88
C GLY A 30 6.35 -8.35 -6.36
N VAL A 31 5.26 -8.59 -5.64
CA VAL A 31 5.25 -8.64 -4.16
C VAL A 31 4.37 -9.80 -3.68
N LEU A 32 4.49 -10.18 -2.41
CA LEU A 32 3.70 -11.24 -1.80
C LEU A 32 2.73 -10.69 -0.76
N ALA A 33 1.44 -10.87 -0.99
CA ALA A 33 0.44 -10.64 0.06
C ALA A 33 0.51 -11.78 1.09
N VAL A 34 0.73 -11.43 2.35
CA VAL A 34 0.87 -12.39 3.47
C VAL A 34 -0.25 -12.25 4.51
N GLY A 35 -1.14 -11.27 4.35
CA GLY A 35 -2.28 -11.08 5.24
C GLY A 35 -3.11 -9.85 4.85
N TYR A 36 -4.16 -9.60 5.63
CA TYR A 36 -5.04 -8.45 5.52
C TYR A 36 -5.43 -7.96 6.92
N GLY A 37 -5.85 -6.71 7.03
CA GLY A 37 -6.26 -6.11 8.30
C GLY A 37 -7.09 -4.85 8.12
N VAL A 38 -7.54 -4.30 9.25
CA VAL A 38 -8.29 -3.05 9.34
C VAL A 38 -7.64 -2.18 10.41
N THR A 39 -7.32 -0.93 10.09
CA THR A 39 -6.83 0.03 11.08
C THR A 39 -7.98 0.56 11.92
N ASN A 40 -7.68 1.01 13.13
CA ASN A 40 -8.59 1.81 13.94
C ASN A 40 -7.88 3.14 14.25
N ASP A 41 -7.77 4.00 13.25
CA ASP A 41 -7.14 5.31 13.40
C ASP A 41 -8.16 6.33 13.93
N PRO A 42 -7.89 7.04 15.04
CA PRO A 42 -8.82 8.02 15.60
C PRO A 42 -9.14 9.21 14.68
N VAL A 43 -8.26 9.50 13.73
CA VAL A 43 -8.33 10.66 12.83
C VAL A 43 -8.85 10.24 11.45
N LYS A 44 -8.36 9.12 10.91
CA LYS A 44 -8.72 8.63 9.56
C LYS A 44 -9.86 7.61 9.56
N GLY A 45 -10.28 7.14 10.73
CA GLY A 45 -11.28 6.09 10.86
C GLY A 45 -10.73 4.70 10.52
N GLN A 46 -11.64 3.80 10.14
CA GLN A 46 -11.26 2.44 9.74
C GLN A 46 -10.77 2.43 8.29
N GLN A 47 -9.61 1.83 8.05
CA GLN A 47 -9.07 1.59 6.71
C GLN A 47 -8.67 0.13 6.56
N GLU A 48 -9.12 -0.50 5.49
CA GLU A 48 -8.70 -1.85 5.14
C GLU A 48 -7.34 -1.81 4.43
N TYR A 49 -6.48 -2.78 4.72
CA TYR A 49 -5.15 -2.86 4.11
C TYR A 49 -4.65 -4.30 3.97
N TYR A 50 -3.73 -4.49 3.02
CA TYR A 50 -2.97 -5.72 2.86
C TYR A 50 -1.63 -5.64 3.58
N ILE A 51 -1.21 -6.75 4.19
CA ILE A 51 0.15 -6.92 4.70
C ILE A 51 0.95 -7.54 3.57
N VAL A 52 1.92 -6.79 3.06
CA VAL A 52 2.71 -7.15 1.90
C VAL A 52 4.16 -7.37 2.33
N LYS A 53 4.72 -8.52 1.96
CA LYS A 53 6.16 -8.77 1.98
C LYS A 53 6.73 -8.36 0.63
N ASN A 54 7.57 -7.34 0.66
CA ASN A 54 8.37 -6.88 -0.47
C ASN A 54 9.69 -7.67 -0.51
#